data_AF-E1ZDH5-F1
#
_entry.id   AF-E1ZDH5-F1
#
_cell.length_a   1.000
_cell.length_b   1.000
_cell.length_c   1.000
_cell.angle_alpha   90.00
_cell.angle_beta   90.00
_cell.angle_gamma   90.00
#
_symmetry.space_group_name_H-M   'P 1'
#
loop_
_entity.id
_entity.type
_entity.pdbx_description
1 polymer ?
#
loop_
_entity_poly.entity_id
_entity_poly.type
_entity_poly.pdbx_seq_one_letter_code
_entity_poly.pdbx_strand_id
1 'polypeptide(L)'
;MKVHTLFPSPKSEEGIKGGVVLLRMRRPADAATPLVLEASYEDREGNKFSSVRTVEVPAKVLQDGAAEYYQSSGVQKAVALARYTDILHGWLLDQWASVDPGQPIVIPQCDCTSFPAWYCPVPVDLYSAQPTADGCALERWLLPDACLLPPPPPLWPPLLGRWERQSQPLAVNAQAAAALGEFLPYFEGQVEAVGDPSLGQEVEVLKKLVAA
;
A
#
# COMPACT_ATOMS: atom_id res chain seq x y z
N MET A 1 -2.01 -10.54 18.05
CA MET A 1 -1.42 -10.15 16.74
C MET A 1 0.07 -9.94 16.94
N LYS A 2 0.91 -10.35 15.99
CA LYS A 2 2.36 -10.10 16.01
C LYS A 2 2.72 -9.36 14.72
N VAL A 3 3.54 -8.32 14.83
CA VAL A 3 4.02 -7.53 13.69
C VAL A 3 5.54 -7.62 13.70
N HIS A 4 6.12 -8.08 12.59
CA HIS A 4 7.57 -8.07 12.42
C HIS A 4 7.97 -6.73 11.80
N THR A 5 8.79 -5.96 12.50
CA THR A 5 9.34 -4.69 11.99
C THR A 5 10.86 -4.74 12.02
N LEU A 6 11.50 -4.28 10.93
CA LEU A 6 12.95 -4.25 10.78
C LEU A 6 13.56 -2.88 11.13
N PHE A 7 12.74 -1.86 11.36
CA PHE A 7 13.18 -0.47 11.50
C PHE A 7 12.55 0.26 12.71
N PRO A 8 12.70 -0.24 13.94
CA PRO A 8 12.37 0.56 15.12
C PRO A 8 13.40 1.70 15.25
N SER A 9 12.96 2.95 15.08
CA SER A 9 13.81 4.11 15.33
C SER A 9 13.63 4.59 16.79
N PRO A 10 14.70 4.78 17.57
CA PRO A 10 14.58 5.41 18.88
C PRO A 10 14.06 6.85 18.74
N LYS A 11 13.39 7.33 19.79
CA LYS A 11 12.99 8.74 19.88
C LYS A 11 14.24 9.59 20.12
N SER A 12 14.47 10.58 19.26
CA SER A 12 15.56 11.56 19.40
C SER A 12 15.01 12.95 19.76
N GLU A 13 15.89 13.89 20.12
CA GLU A 13 15.51 15.29 20.32
C GLU A 13 14.98 15.95 19.02
N GLU A 14 15.43 15.46 17.86
CA GLU A 14 14.98 15.88 16.52
C GLU A 14 13.62 15.25 16.13
N GLY A 15 13.03 14.42 16.99
CA GLY A 15 11.76 13.75 16.78
C GLY A 15 11.88 12.24 16.57
N ILE A 16 10.78 11.66 16.08
CA ILE A 16 10.64 10.22 15.83
C ILE A 16 10.58 10.00 14.33
N LYS A 17 11.63 9.39 13.75
CA LYS A 17 11.64 8.93 12.34
C LYS A 17 11.01 7.53 12.23
N GLY A 18 9.88 7.34 12.89
CA GLY A 18 9.24 6.03 13.07
C GLY A 18 8.13 5.78 12.08
N GLY A 19 7.87 4.51 11.78
CA GLY A 19 6.67 4.08 11.08
C GLY A 19 5.46 4.03 12.01
N VAL A 20 4.26 4.11 11.43
CA VAL A 20 3.00 3.91 12.15
C VAL A 20 2.40 2.58 11.72
N VAL A 21 1.95 1.78 12.69
CA VAL A 21 1.18 0.55 12.43
C VAL A 21 -0.25 0.80 12.86
N LEU A 22 -1.18 0.79 11.91
CA LEU A 22 -2.60 0.96 12.16
C LEU A 22 -3.25 -0.39 12.39
N LEU A 23 -3.93 -0.53 13.53
CA LEU A 23 -4.64 -1.75 13.92
C LEU A 23 -6.13 -1.49 14.01
N ARG A 24 -6.92 -2.23 13.23
CA ARG A 24 -8.37 -2.27 13.42
C ARG A 24 -8.71 -3.34 14.45
N MET A 25 -9.28 -2.91 15.58
CA MET A 25 -9.65 -3.82 16.68
C MET A 25 -11.15 -3.79 16.91
N ARG A 26 -11.72 -4.95 17.23
CA ARG A 26 -13.08 -5.05 17.74
C ARG A 26 -13.04 -4.89 19.26
N ARG A 27 -13.85 -3.99 19.81
CA ARG A 27 -13.99 -3.83 21.26
C ARG A 27 -14.55 -5.14 21.87
N PRO A 28 -13.95 -5.71 22.92
CA PRO A 28 -14.54 -6.83 23.64
C PRO A 28 -15.86 -6.41 24.32
N ALA A 29 -16.87 -7.29 24.32
CA ALA A 29 -18.20 -6.98 24.82
C ALA A 29 -18.20 -6.49 26.29
N ASP A 30 -17.40 -7.15 27.14
CA ASP A 30 -17.32 -6.86 28.58
C ASP A 30 -16.13 -5.96 28.95
N ALA A 31 -15.57 -5.24 27.98
CA ALA A 31 -14.39 -4.41 28.24
C ALA A 31 -14.75 -3.20 29.10
N ALA A 32 -14.10 -3.11 30.28
CA ALA A 32 -14.18 -1.96 31.17
C ALA A 32 -13.77 -0.67 30.45
N THR A 33 -14.40 0.45 30.83
CA THR A 33 -13.95 1.80 30.46
C THR A 33 -13.24 2.45 31.62
N PRO A 34 -12.07 3.09 31.42
CA PRO A 34 -11.35 3.22 30.14
C PRO A 34 -10.68 1.91 29.67
N LEU A 35 -10.48 1.79 28.35
CA LEU A 35 -9.83 0.61 27.75
C LEU A 35 -8.34 0.64 28.08
N VAL A 36 -7.76 -0.50 28.43
CA VAL A 36 -6.32 -0.64 28.62
C VAL A 36 -5.72 -1.33 27.39
N LEU A 37 -4.77 -0.66 26.75
CA LEU A 37 -4.02 -1.19 25.62
C LEU A 37 -2.57 -1.45 26.06
N GLU A 38 -2.10 -2.66 25.81
CA GLU A 38 -0.70 -3.04 25.99
C GLU A 38 -0.07 -3.34 24.64
N ALA A 39 1.06 -2.70 24.36
CA ALA A 39 1.93 -3.04 23.24
C ALA A 39 3.24 -3.59 23.80
N SER A 40 3.61 -4.80 23.38
CA SER A 40 4.86 -5.45 23.76
C SER A 40 5.69 -5.80 22.54
N TYR A 41 7.01 -5.66 22.61
CA TYR A 41 7.92 -6.14 21.59
C TYR A 41 9.12 -6.86 22.22
N GLU A 42 9.73 -7.74 21.41
CA GLU A 42 10.98 -8.42 21.71
C GLU A 42 12.00 -7.99 20.65
N ASP A 43 13.19 -7.58 21.08
CA ASP A 43 14.26 -7.21 20.15
C ASP A 43 15.05 -8.44 19.66
N ARG A 44 16.09 -8.20 18.85
CA ARG A 44 16.93 -9.27 18.30
C ARG A 44 17.84 -9.93 19.34
N GLU A 45 18.06 -9.28 20.48
CA GLU A 45 18.88 -9.75 21.60
C GLU A 45 18.04 -10.54 22.61
N GLY A 46 16.72 -10.63 22.40
CA GLY A 46 15.78 -11.32 23.28
C GLY A 46 15.25 -10.46 24.44
N ASN A 47 15.58 -9.16 24.46
CA ASN A 47 15.07 -8.25 25.49
C ASN A 47 13.59 -7.94 25.20
N LYS A 48 12.78 -7.94 26.26
CA LYS A 48 11.33 -7.69 26.19
C LYS A 48 10.99 -6.33 26.76
N PHE A 49 10.17 -5.60 26.03
CA PHE A 49 9.69 -4.28 26.41
C PHE A 49 8.17 -4.24 26.28
N SER A 50 7.49 -3.49 27.16
CA SER A 50 6.06 -3.21 27.04
C SER A 50 5.73 -1.77 27.37
N SER A 51 4.63 -1.30 26.78
CA SER A 51 4.03 -0.01 27.06
C SER A 51 2.53 -0.20 27.23
N VAL A 52 2.02 0.22 28.40
CA VAL A 52 0.61 0.17 28.73
C VAL A 52 0.04 1.58 28.66
N ARG A 53 -1.09 1.74 27.98
CA ARG A 53 -1.83 3.00 27.93
C ARG A 53 -3.30 2.79 28.18
N THR A 54 -3.87 3.71 28.94
CA THR A 54 -5.30 3.82 29.18
C THR A 54 -5.91 4.75 28.13
N VAL A 55 -6.96 4.30 27.44
CA VAL A 55 -7.64 5.01 26.37
C VAL A 55 -9.09 5.27 26.76
N GLU A 56 -9.42 6.54 26.89
CA GLU A 56 -10.79 7.03 27.01
C GLU A 56 -11.35 7.29 25.61
N VAL A 57 -12.39 6.53 25.24
CA VAL A 57 -13.14 6.79 24.01
C VAL A 57 -14.32 7.70 24.37
N PRO A 58 -14.41 8.92 23.81
CA PRO A 58 -15.49 9.83 24.13
C PRO A 58 -16.85 9.19 23.82
N ALA A 59 -17.84 9.36 24.70
CA ALA A 59 -19.15 8.71 24.56
C ALA A 59 -19.87 9.07 23.23
N LYS A 60 -19.58 10.26 22.68
CA LYS A 60 -20.10 10.71 21.37
C LYS A 60 -19.62 9.86 20.20
N VAL A 61 -18.43 9.24 20.31
CA VAL A 61 -17.82 8.39 19.27
C VAL A 61 -18.39 6.97 19.30
N LEU A 62 -19.02 6.58 20.42
CA LEU A 62 -19.66 5.28 20.58
C LEU A 62 -21.09 5.25 20.03
N GLN A 63 -21.59 6.35 19.49
CA GLN A 63 -22.91 6.43 18.85
C GLN A 63 -22.82 6.02 17.38
N ASP A 64 -23.86 5.35 16.88
CA ASP A 64 -23.93 4.99 15.46
C ASP A 64 -23.93 6.25 14.58
N GLY A 65 -23.07 6.26 13.56
CA GLY A 65 -22.89 7.40 12.66
C GLY A 65 -22.01 8.53 13.22
N ALA A 66 -21.34 8.32 14.36
CA ALA A 66 -20.38 9.29 14.87
C ALA A 66 -19.19 9.48 13.91
N ALA A 67 -18.69 10.71 13.84
CA ALA A 67 -17.47 11.03 13.10
C ALA A 67 -16.26 10.26 13.65
N GLU A 68 -15.30 9.97 12.78
CA GLU A 68 -14.04 9.33 13.16
C GLU A 68 -13.32 10.16 14.24
N TYR A 69 -12.82 9.48 15.27
CA TYR A 69 -12.09 10.11 16.36
C TYR A 69 -10.60 9.80 16.29
N TYR A 70 -9.80 10.86 16.39
CA TYR A 70 -8.35 10.80 16.40
C TYR A 70 -7.84 11.36 17.73
N GLN A 71 -6.99 10.60 18.43
CA GLN A 71 -6.42 11.04 19.71
C GLN A 71 -5.44 12.22 19.55
N SER A 72 -4.82 12.37 18.38
CA SER A 72 -3.93 13.48 18.06
C SER A 72 -3.89 13.74 16.55
N SER A 73 -3.45 14.94 16.16
CA SER A 73 -3.20 15.30 14.76
C SER A 73 -2.16 14.40 14.10
N GLY A 74 -1.19 13.87 14.87
CA GLY A 74 -0.20 12.90 14.38
C GLY A 74 -0.84 11.57 13.96
N VAL A 75 -1.80 11.06 14.73
CA VAL A 75 -2.55 9.84 14.36
C VAL A 75 -3.43 10.11 13.15
N GLN A 76 -4.12 11.25 13.14
CA GLN A 76 -4.96 11.67 12.02
C GLN A 76 -4.16 11.79 10.71
N LYS A 77 -3.00 12.44 10.76
CA LYS A 77 -2.05 12.56 9.63
C LYS A 77 -1.63 11.18 9.13
N ALA A 78 -1.26 10.27 10.03
CA ALA A 78 -0.83 8.92 9.65
C ALA A 78 -1.95 8.13 8.94
N VAL A 79 -3.19 8.23 9.42
CA VAL A 79 -4.35 7.58 8.80
C VAL A 79 -4.65 8.20 7.44
N ALA A 80 -4.62 9.53 7.32
CA ALA A 80 -4.84 10.23 6.06
C ALA A 80 -3.80 9.82 5.00
N LEU A 81 -2.51 9.79 5.36
CA LEU A 81 -1.42 9.40 4.45
C LEU A 81 -1.47 7.92 4.05
N ALA A 82 -1.86 7.03 4.98
CA ALA A 82 -2.06 5.62 4.65
C ALA A 82 -3.17 5.45 3.61
N ARG A 83 -4.33 6.07 3.83
CA ARG A 83 -5.45 6.03 2.86
C ARG A 83 -5.09 6.66 1.51
N TYR A 84 -4.34 7.78 1.53
CA TYR A 84 -3.81 8.40 0.31
C TYR A 84 -2.89 7.46 -0.47
N THR A 85 -2.03 6.72 0.23
CA THR A 85 -1.14 5.75 -0.41
C THR A 85 -1.93 4.57 -0.98
N ASP A 86 -2.91 4.07 -0.23
CA ASP A 86 -3.77 2.96 -0.66
C ASP A 86 -4.55 3.29 -1.93
N ILE A 87 -5.14 4.49 -2.03
CA ILE A 87 -5.90 4.88 -3.23
C ILE A 87 -5.00 5.07 -4.44
N LEU A 88 -3.81 5.66 -4.27
CA LEU A 88 -2.84 5.77 -5.35
C LEU A 88 -2.32 4.41 -5.79
N HIS A 89 -2.06 3.50 -4.85
CA HIS A 89 -1.62 2.15 -5.16
C HIS A 89 -2.70 1.39 -5.93
N GLY A 90 -3.97 1.49 -5.51
CA GLY A 90 -5.10 0.92 -6.24
C GLY A 90 -5.20 1.45 -7.67
N TRP A 91 -5.15 2.77 -7.86
CA TRP A 91 -5.13 3.39 -9.18
C TRP A 91 -3.96 2.90 -10.03
N LEU A 92 -2.75 2.83 -9.47
CA LEU A 92 -1.58 2.31 -10.18
C LEU A 92 -1.86 0.87 -10.62
N LEU A 93 -2.26 -0.03 -9.73
CA LEU A 93 -2.58 -1.42 -10.11
C LEU A 93 -3.61 -1.51 -11.23
N ASP A 94 -4.64 -0.66 -11.23
CA ASP A 94 -5.64 -0.60 -12.31
C ASP A 94 -5.05 -0.11 -13.64
N GLN A 95 -4.19 0.91 -13.62
CA GLN A 95 -3.48 1.36 -14.82
C GLN A 95 -2.59 0.27 -15.38
N TRP A 96 -1.84 -0.39 -14.49
CA TRP A 96 -0.97 -1.52 -14.82
C TRP A 96 -1.77 -2.70 -15.39
N ALA A 97 -2.96 -2.99 -14.87
CA ALA A 97 -3.84 -3.99 -15.45
C ALA A 97 -4.40 -3.58 -16.81
N SER A 98 -4.66 -2.28 -17.04
CA SER A 98 -5.20 -1.79 -18.32
C SER A 98 -4.22 -1.86 -19.48
N VAL A 99 -2.91 -1.81 -19.19
CA VAL A 99 -1.87 -2.02 -20.19
C VAL A 99 -1.56 -3.50 -20.40
N ASP A 100 -2.09 -4.40 -19.54
CA ASP A 100 -2.03 -5.86 -19.73
C ASP A 100 -2.84 -6.26 -20.97
N PRO A 101 -2.20 -6.79 -22.05
CA PRO A 101 -2.92 -7.21 -23.24
C PRO A 101 -3.92 -8.35 -22.97
N GLY A 102 -3.92 -8.95 -21.76
CA GLY A 102 -4.79 -10.08 -21.43
C GLY A 102 -4.49 -11.30 -22.30
N GLN A 103 -3.34 -11.29 -22.99
CA GLN A 103 -2.87 -12.37 -23.84
C GLN A 103 -1.78 -13.13 -23.10
N PRO A 104 -1.78 -14.47 -23.18
CA PRO A 104 -0.74 -15.27 -22.57
C PRO A 104 0.64 -14.87 -23.09
N ILE A 105 1.51 -14.50 -22.17
CA ILE A 105 2.91 -14.17 -22.45
C ILE A 105 3.67 -15.46 -22.67
N VAL A 106 4.20 -15.68 -23.87
CA VAL A 106 5.04 -16.86 -24.15
C VAL A 106 6.48 -16.57 -23.76
N ILE A 107 6.95 -17.28 -22.73
CA ILE A 107 8.35 -17.32 -22.31
C ILE A 107 9.05 -18.42 -23.11
N PRO A 108 10.22 -18.14 -23.70
CA PRO A 108 11.00 -19.16 -24.40
C PRO A 108 11.31 -20.35 -23.49
N GLN A 109 11.32 -21.56 -24.07
CA GLN A 109 11.55 -22.80 -23.33
C GLN A 109 12.84 -22.81 -22.47
N CYS A 110 13.89 -22.09 -22.89
CA CYS A 110 15.15 -21.99 -22.13
C CYS A 110 15.01 -21.25 -20.80
N ASP A 111 14.02 -20.36 -20.67
CA ASP A 111 13.84 -19.51 -19.49
C ASP A 111 12.73 -20.02 -18.56
N CYS A 112 11.91 -20.98 -19.00
CA CYS A 112 10.75 -21.50 -18.27
C CYS A 112 11.04 -22.15 -16.92
N THR A 113 12.25 -22.66 -16.71
CA THR A 113 12.65 -23.28 -15.44
C THR A 113 13.05 -22.25 -14.38
N SER A 114 13.38 -21.04 -14.82
CA SER A 114 14.03 -20.01 -14.01
C SER A 114 13.17 -18.76 -13.85
N PHE A 115 12.35 -18.45 -14.86
CA PHE A 115 11.36 -17.40 -14.84
C PHE A 115 9.99 -17.94 -14.40
N PRO A 116 9.23 -17.23 -13.57
CA PRO A 116 9.53 -15.94 -12.93
C PRO A 116 10.31 -16.06 -11.60
N ALA A 117 10.67 -17.27 -11.15
CA ALA A 117 11.26 -17.54 -9.83
C ALA A 117 12.51 -16.72 -9.48
N TRP A 118 13.34 -16.36 -10.48
CA TRP A 118 14.49 -15.46 -10.29
C TRP A 118 14.12 -14.02 -9.90
N TYR A 119 12.94 -13.55 -10.33
CA TYR A 119 12.50 -12.17 -10.15
C TYR A 119 11.43 -12.02 -9.08
N CYS A 120 10.66 -13.09 -8.86
CA CYS A 120 9.65 -13.17 -7.83
C CYS A 120 9.85 -14.51 -7.12
N PRO A 121 10.37 -14.56 -5.90
CA PRO A 121 10.57 -15.82 -5.17
C PRO A 121 9.30 -16.21 -4.39
N VAL A 122 8.13 -16.20 -5.04
CA VAL A 122 6.87 -16.69 -4.45
C VAL A 122 6.60 -18.14 -4.91
N PRO A 123 5.65 -18.85 -4.29
CA PRO A 123 5.30 -20.21 -4.72
C PRO A 123 4.90 -20.28 -6.21
N VAL A 124 5.40 -21.30 -6.92
CA VAL A 124 5.28 -21.43 -8.39
C VAL A 124 3.85 -21.63 -8.86
N ASP A 125 3.01 -22.21 -8.01
CA ASP A 125 1.57 -22.38 -8.18
C ASP A 125 0.80 -21.06 -8.34
N LEU A 126 1.36 -19.94 -7.87
CA LEU A 126 0.76 -18.61 -8.05
C LEU A 126 1.03 -17.99 -9.42
N TYR A 127 1.92 -18.59 -10.23
CA TYR A 127 2.29 -18.05 -11.54
C TYR A 127 1.29 -18.31 -12.65
N SER A 128 0.33 -19.24 -12.46
CA SER A 128 -0.59 -19.68 -13.52
C SER A 128 0.13 -20.02 -14.84
N ALA A 129 1.34 -20.58 -14.77
CA ALA A 129 2.15 -20.90 -15.94
C ALA A 129 1.63 -22.16 -16.64
N GLN A 130 1.30 -22.05 -17.93
CA GLN A 130 0.82 -23.17 -18.75
C GLN A 130 1.88 -23.58 -19.77
N PRO A 131 2.19 -24.87 -19.95
CA PRO A 131 3.11 -25.31 -21.01
C PRO A 131 2.51 -25.04 -22.40
N THR A 132 3.35 -24.59 -23.33
CA THR A 132 3.00 -24.30 -24.73
C THR A 132 4.00 -24.95 -25.69
N ALA A 133 3.71 -24.96 -26.99
CA ALA A 133 4.61 -25.55 -28.00
C ALA A 133 5.97 -24.86 -28.08
N ASP A 134 6.02 -23.55 -27.80
CA ASP A 134 7.22 -22.71 -27.90
C ASP A 134 7.85 -22.36 -26.53
N GLY A 135 7.35 -22.96 -25.44
CA GLY A 135 7.84 -22.73 -24.08
C GLY A 135 6.73 -22.79 -23.02
N CYS A 136 6.60 -21.75 -22.21
CA CYS A 136 5.60 -21.68 -21.14
C CYS A 136 4.92 -20.31 -21.17
N ALA A 137 3.62 -20.28 -20.95
CA ALA A 137 2.81 -19.09 -21.01
C ALA A 137 2.35 -18.62 -19.63
N LEU A 138 2.46 -17.33 -19.35
CA LEU A 138 1.83 -16.70 -18.18
C LEU A 138 0.56 -15.97 -18.62
N GLU A 139 -0.54 -16.13 -17.90
CA GLU A 139 -1.80 -15.41 -18.21
C GLU A 139 -1.71 -13.90 -18.00
N ARG A 140 -0.78 -13.45 -17.14
CA ARG A 140 -0.58 -12.04 -16.77
C ARG A 140 0.85 -11.79 -16.32
N TRP A 141 1.30 -10.55 -16.41
CA TRP A 141 2.64 -10.11 -15.97
C TRP A 141 2.63 -9.53 -14.55
N LEU A 142 1.45 -9.13 -14.07
CA LEU A 142 1.20 -8.78 -12.67
C LEU A 142 0.62 -9.98 -11.95
N LEU A 143 1.46 -10.67 -11.20
CA LEU A 143 1.02 -11.73 -10.31
C LEU A 143 0.26 -11.13 -9.11
N PRO A 144 -0.70 -11.87 -8.53
CA PRO A 144 -1.24 -11.47 -7.24
C PRO A 144 -0.09 -11.32 -6.24
N ASP A 145 -0.13 -10.26 -5.42
CA ASP A 145 0.87 -9.92 -4.39
C ASP A 145 2.17 -9.20 -4.86
N ALA A 146 2.02 -8.27 -5.81
CA ALA A 146 2.92 -7.11 -6.00
C ALA A 146 4.35 -7.38 -6.53
N CYS A 147 4.64 -8.57 -7.06
CA CYS A 147 5.85 -8.78 -7.84
C CYS A 147 5.73 -8.16 -9.25
N LEU A 148 6.51 -7.10 -9.52
CA LEU A 148 6.66 -6.55 -10.85
C LEU A 148 7.63 -7.42 -11.67
N LEU A 149 7.12 -8.32 -12.50
CA LEU A 149 7.93 -9.05 -13.46
C LEU A 149 8.50 -8.07 -14.51
N PRO A 150 9.73 -8.28 -15.01
CA PRO A 150 10.21 -7.53 -16.16
C PRO A 150 9.31 -7.87 -17.37
N PRO A 151 8.99 -6.89 -18.24
CA PRO A 151 8.17 -7.15 -19.42
C PRO A 151 8.82 -8.24 -20.29
N PRO A 152 8.07 -9.17 -20.88
CA PRO A 152 8.62 -10.28 -21.64
C PRO A 152 9.09 -9.89 -23.06
N PRO A 153 9.89 -10.73 -23.73
CA PRO A 153 10.11 -10.62 -25.18
C PRO A 153 8.77 -10.64 -25.96
N PRO A 154 8.60 -9.86 -27.06
CA PRO A 154 9.58 -9.04 -27.75
C PRO A 154 9.55 -7.56 -27.29
N LEU A 155 9.03 -7.22 -26.10
CA LEU A 155 9.18 -5.86 -25.52
C LEU A 155 10.64 -5.55 -25.11
N TRP A 156 11.54 -6.52 -25.30
CA TRP A 156 12.99 -6.39 -25.26
C TRP A 156 13.68 -6.21 -26.65
N PRO A 157 13.22 -5.38 -27.63
CA PRO A 157 14.10 -5.02 -28.74
C PRO A 157 15.12 -3.96 -28.26
N PRO A 158 16.30 -3.86 -28.90
CA PRO A 158 17.57 -3.46 -28.27
C PRO A 158 17.77 -1.95 -28.02
N LEU A 159 16.69 -1.16 -28.05
CA LEU A 159 16.81 0.31 -28.04
C LEU A 159 16.87 0.93 -26.64
N LEU A 160 16.58 0.17 -25.60
CA LEU A 160 16.53 0.64 -24.20
C LEU A 160 17.29 -0.34 -23.31
N GLY A 161 17.96 0.19 -22.28
CA GLY A 161 18.68 -0.65 -21.32
C GLY A 161 17.73 -1.60 -20.59
N ARG A 162 18.24 -2.72 -20.06
CA ARG A 162 17.48 -3.71 -19.26
C ARG A 162 16.72 -3.17 -18.04
N TRP A 163 16.93 -1.90 -17.70
CA TRP A 163 16.29 -1.18 -16.59
C TRP A 163 15.41 -0.01 -17.06
N GLU A 164 15.28 0.19 -18.36
CA GLU A 164 14.75 1.43 -18.94
C GLU A 164 13.34 1.18 -19.50
N ARG A 165 12.35 1.73 -18.80
CA ARG A 165 10.95 1.75 -19.25
C ARG A 165 10.69 3.11 -19.91
N GLN A 166 9.98 3.11 -21.04
CA GLN A 166 9.50 4.36 -21.61
C GLN A 166 8.41 4.96 -20.72
N SER A 167 8.48 6.27 -20.47
CA SER A 167 7.39 6.99 -19.83
C SER A 167 6.16 6.92 -20.73
N GLN A 168 5.00 6.65 -20.12
CA GLN A 168 3.73 6.87 -20.79
C GLN A 168 3.15 8.22 -20.35
N PRO A 169 2.36 8.87 -21.20
CA PRO A 169 1.53 9.99 -20.76
C PRO A 169 0.69 9.58 -19.54
N LEU A 170 0.54 10.50 -18.60
CA LEU A 170 -0.32 10.29 -17.44
C LEU A 170 -1.75 10.01 -17.92
N ALA A 171 -2.29 8.86 -17.54
CA ALA A 171 -3.67 8.47 -17.82
C ALA A 171 -4.36 8.05 -16.53
N VAL A 172 -5.62 8.47 -16.38
CA VAL A 172 -6.47 8.09 -15.25
C VAL A 172 -7.76 7.55 -15.85
N ASN A 173 -8.07 6.28 -15.56
CA ASN A 173 -9.31 5.68 -16.03
C ASN A 173 -10.52 6.30 -15.29
N ALA A 174 -11.72 6.18 -15.87
CA ALA A 174 -12.91 6.81 -15.31
C ALA A 174 -13.25 6.36 -13.88
N GLN A 175 -12.98 5.10 -13.54
CA GLN A 175 -13.24 4.55 -12.20
C GLN A 175 -12.28 5.14 -11.16
N ALA A 176 -11.00 5.25 -11.49
CA ALA A 176 -9.99 5.85 -10.65
C ALA A 176 -10.23 7.37 -10.50
N ALA A 177 -10.59 8.07 -11.57
CA ALA A 177 -10.93 9.49 -11.51
C ALA A 177 -12.12 9.75 -10.56
N ALA A 178 -13.16 8.90 -10.63
CA ALA A 178 -14.29 8.97 -9.71
C ALA A 178 -13.87 8.70 -8.26
N ALA A 179 -13.12 7.62 -8.01
CA ALA A 179 -12.64 7.27 -6.66
C ALA A 179 -11.75 8.36 -6.05
N LEU A 180 -10.82 8.92 -6.83
CA LEU A 180 -9.96 10.03 -6.41
C LEU A 180 -10.78 11.31 -6.17
N GLY A 181 -11.80 11.57 -7.00
CA GLY A 181 -12.72 12.69 -6.83
C GLY A 181 -13.56 12.59 -5.56
N GLU A 182 -14.01 11.39 -5.19
CA GLU A 182 -14.71 11.14 -3.92
C GLU A 182 -13.78 11.24 -2.71
N PHE A 183 -12.51 10.83 -2.87
CA PHE A 183 -11.52 10.86 -1.79
C PHE A 183 -10.96 12.26 -1.51
N LEU A 184 -10.84 13.11 -2.53
CA LEU A 184 -10.20 14.43 -2.42
C LEU A 184 -10.84 15.32 -1.33
N PRO A 185 -12.18 15.49 -1.24
CA PRO A 185 -12.79 16.29 -0.18
C PRO A 185 -12.51 15.75 1.22
N TYR A 186 -12.48 14.42 1.37
CA TYR A 186 -12.09 13.80 2.64
C TYR A 186 -10.66 14.18 3.01
N PHE A 187 -9.72 14.04 2.06
CA PHE A 187 -8.31 14.30 2.31
C PHE A 187 -8.05 15.78 2.61
N GLU A 188 -8.67 16.72 1.88
CA GLU A 188 -8.60 18.15 2.17
C GLU A 188 -9.10 18.48 3.59
N GLY A 189 -10.21 17.88 4.02
CA GLY A 189 -10.70 18.04 5.39
C GLY A 189 -9.74 17.47 6.45
N GLN A 190 -9.04 16.37 6.15
CA GLN A 190 -7.98 15.85 7.04
C GLN A 190 -6.77 16.79 7.09
N VAL A 191 -6.35 17.37 5.96
CA VAL A 191 -5.21 18.30 5.89
C VAL A 191 -5.51 19.57 6.68
N GLU A 192 -6.71 20.13 6.56
CA GLU A 192 -7.16 21.29 7.33
C GLU A 192 -7.17 20.99 8.84
N ALA A 193 -7.74 19.85 9.24
CA ALA A 193 -7.80 19.45 10.65
C ALA A 193 -6.42 19.16 11.26
N VAL A 194 -5.49 18.62 10.47
CA VAL A 194 -4.10 18.38 10.90
C VAL A 194 -3.31 19.69 10.98
N GLY A 195 -3.61 20.66 10.12
CA GLY A 195 -2.96 21.97 10.08
C GLY A 195 -1.50 21.93 9.62
N ASP A 196 -1.10 20.90 8.86
CA ASP A 196 0.27 20.74 8.36
C ASP A 196 0.39 21.23 6.91
N PRO A 197 1.11 22.33 6.65
CA PRO A 197 1.25 22.88 5.31
C PRO A 197 2.02 21.97 4.34
N SER A 198 2.82 21.01 4.83
CA SER A 198 3.56 20.10 3.95
C SER A 198 2.63 19.20 3.13
N LEU A 199 1.43 18.94 3.64
CA LEU A 199 0.43 18.06 3.02
C LEU A 199 -0.25 18.69 1.79
N GLY A 200 0.02 19.96 1.51
CA GLY A 200 -0.52 20.64 0.32
C GLY A 200 -0.04 20.00 -0.98
N GLN A 201 1.16 19.40 -1.00
CA GLN A 201 1.69 18.75 -2.19
C GLN A 201 0.81 17.57 -2.63
N GLU A 202 0.37 16.73 -1.69
CA GLU A 202 -0.48 15.56 -1.94
C GLU A 202 -1.86 15.96 -2.46
N VAL A 203 -2.44 17.04 -1.92
CA VAL A 203 -3.71 17.61 -2.41
C VAL A 203 -3.58 18.04 -3.87
N GLU A 204 -2.49 18.75 -4.21
CA GLU A 204 -2.25 19.21 -5.58
C GLU A 204 -1.98 18.05 -6.55
N VAL A 205 -1.35 16.96 -6.08
CA VAL A 205 -1.22 15.72 -6.88
C VAL A 205 -2.60 15.13 -7.17
N LEU A 206 -3.46 14.97 -6.15
CA LEU A 206 -4.81 14.44 -6.35
C LEU A 206 -5.63 15.29 -7.33
N LYS A 207 -5.59 16.62 -7.20
CA LYS A 207 -6.28 17.53 -8.14
C LYS A 207 -5.81 17.34 -9.58
N LYS A 208 -4.50 17.18 -9.79
CA LYS A 208 -3.95 16.90 -11.12
C LYS A 208 -4.43 15.57 -11.68
N LEU A 209 -4.50 14.53 -10.85
CA LEU A 209 -4.98 13.21 -11.26
C LEU A 209 -6.48 13.22 -11.60
N VAL A 210 -7.30 13.93 -10.83
CA VAL A 210 -8.74 14.06 -11.09
C VAL A 210 -9.03 14.84 -12.38
N ALA A 211 -8.14 15.75 -12.78
CA ALA A 211 -8.28 16.57 -13.98
C ALA A 211 -7.59 16.00 -15.24
N ALA A 212 -6.91 14.85 -15.12
CA ALA A 212 -6.19 14.19 -16.22
C ALA A 212 -7.14 13.42 -17.14
#